data_AF-A0A9D8WGC9-F1
#
_entry.id   AF-A0A9D8WGC9-F1
#
_cell.length_a   1.000
_cell.length_b   1.000
_cell.length_c   1.000
_cell.angle_alpha   90.00
_cell.angle_beta   90.00
_cell.angle_gamma   90.00
#
_symmetry.space_group_name_H-M   'P 1'
#
loop_
_entity.id
_entity.type
_entity.pdbx_description
1 polymer ?
#
loop_
_entity_poly.entity_id
_entity_poly.type
_entity_poly.pdbx_seq_one_letter_code
_entity_poly.pdbx_strand_id
1 'polypeptide(L)'
;MAEDFPNDASFGPLDEDGHETSPLSETEQRRMALQNLLDAWDESLGEGVDADILATTAIFAALSDMVEAYGEEPVAEMATGLADRVRQGEFTLNRTLN
;
A
#
# COMPACT_ATOMS: atom_id res chain seq x y z
N MET A 1 6.93 -40.65 37.47
CA MET A 1 6.03 -39.84 36.64
C MET A 1 6.89 -38.78 36.02
N ALA A 2 7.18 -38.90 34.72
CA ALA A 2 7.91 -37.88 33.97
C ALA A 2 6.86 -36.87 33.50
N GLU A 3 7.04 -35.60 33.85
CA GLU A 3 6.19 -34.52 33.37
C GLU A 3 6.65 -34.16 31.96
N ASP A 4 5.81 -34.53 30.99
CA ASP A 4 5.90 -34.16 29.59
C ASP A 4 5.51 -32.69 29.47
N PHE A 5 6.51 -31.80 29.47
CA PHE A 5 6.29 -30.38 29.19
C PHE A 5 6.16 -30.20 27.67
N PRO A 6 5.06 -29.64 27.14
CA PRO A 6 4.89 -29.46 25.72
C PRO A 6 5.88 -28.41 25.20
N ASN A 7 6.87 -28.90 24.44
CA ASN A 7 7.84 -28.12 23.68
C ASN A 7 7.18 -27.57 22.41
N ASP A 8 6.39 -26.49 22.52
CA ASP A 8 5.84 -25.82 21.32
C ASP A 8 5.62 -24.30 21.45
N ALA A 9 6.37 -23.63 22.34
CA ALA A 9 6.48 -22.17 22.26
C ALA A 9 7.66 -21.83 21.36
N SER A 10 7.44 -21.82 20.04
CA SER A 10 8.37 -21.18 19.11
C SER A 10 8.32 -19.67 19.36
N PHE A 11 9.10 -19.21 20.34
CA PHE A 11 9.33 -17.78 20.55
C PHE A 11 10.11 -17.25 19.34
N GLY A 12 9.49 -16.34 18.59
CA GLY A 12 10.16 -15.64 17.49
C GLY A 12 11.34 -14.80 17.99
N PRO A 13 12.19 -14.28 17.08
CA PRO A 13 13.29 -13.40 17.46
C PRO A 13 12.73 -12.17 18.18
N LEU A 14 13.11 -12.01 19.44
CA LEU A 14 12.83 -10.81 20.23
C LEU A 14 13.86 -9.74 19.85
N ASP A 15 13.41 -8.49 19.65
CA ASP A 15 14.34 -7.36 19.57
C ASP A 15 14.99 -7.06 20.93
N GLU A 16 15.94 -6.12 20.98
CA GLU A 16 16.66 -5.75 22.21
C GLU A 16 15.72 -5.25 23.34
N ASP A 17 14.47 -4.91 22.99
CA ASP A 17 13.41 -4.46 23.90
C ASP A 17 12.36 -5.56 24.23
N GLY A 18 12.56 -6.80 23.78
CA GLY A 18 11.70 -7.94 24.12
C GLY A 18 10.37 -8.01 23.35
N HIS A 19 10.21 -7.28 22.25
CA HIS A 19 9.03 -7.33 21.40
C HIS A 19 9.17 -8.45 20.36
N GLU A 20 8.09 -9.19 20.13
CA GLU A 20 8.00 -10.14 19.03
C GLU A 20 8.11 -9.37 17.71
N THR A 21 9.26 -9.46 17.03
CA THR A 21 9.45 -8.90 15.69
C THR A 21 8.78 -9.76 14.62
N SER A 22 7.48 -10.03 14.79
CA SER A 22 6.72 -10.67 13.73
C SER A 22 6.58 -9.68 12.58
N PRO A 23 7.02 -10.02 11.34
CA PRO A 23 6.79 -9.15 10.20
C PRO A 23 5.29 -8.89 10.07
N LEU A 24 4.91 -7.62 9.89
CA LEU A 24 3.52 -7.21 9.70
C LEU A 24 2.86 -8.09 8.64
N SER A 25 1.61 -8.50 8.85
CA SER A 25 0.88 -9.23 7.81
C SER A 25 0.70 -8.36 6.56
N GLU A 26 0.53 -8.96 5.38
CA GLU A 26 0.33 -8.22 4.12
C GLU A 26 -0.85 -7.23 4.22
N THR A 27 -1.91 -7.61 4.92
CA THR A 27 -3.08 -6.74 5.16
C THR A 27 -2.72 -5.54 6.03
N GLU A 28 -1.94 -5.74 7.10
CA GLU A 28 -1.47 -4.65 7.97
C GLU A 28 -0.50 -3.74 7.24
N GLN A 29 0.43 -4.30 6.47
CA GLN A 29 1.35 -3.53 5.63
C GLN A 29 0.59 -2.65 4.64
N ARG A 30 -0.39 -3.22 3.92
CA ARG A 30 -1.23 -2.48 2.96
C ARG A 30 -2.01 -1.35 3.63
N ARG A 31 -2.61 -1.62 4.79
CA ARG A 31 -3.35 -0.61 5.55
C ARG A 31 -2.43 0.52 6.03
N MET A 32 -1.26 0.16 6.57
CA MET A 32 -0.28 1.14 7.05
C MET A 32 0.28 1.99 5.91
N ALA A 33 0.63 1.38 4.79
CA ALA A 33 1.11 2.09 3.60
C ALA A 33 0.05 3.08 3.07
N LEU A 34 -1.21 2.67 2.99
CA LEU A 34 -2.30 3.56 2.58
C LEU A 34 -2.47 4.73 3.55
N GLN A 35 -2.44 4.49 4.86
CA GLN A 35 -2.57 5.56 5.85
C GLN A 35 -1.43 6.57 5.70
N ASN A 36 -0.18 6.10 5.59
CA ASN A 36 0.98 6.97 5.41
C ASN A 36 0.85 7.82 4.13
N LEU A 37 0.33 7.24 3.06
CA LEU A 37 0.07 7.95 1.80
C LEU A 37 -0.99 9.04 1.96
N LEU A 38 -2.08 8.75 2.67
CA LEU A 38 -3.15 9.72 2.94
C LEU A 38 -2.68 10.85 3.86
N ASP A 39 -1.89 10.54 4.88
CA ASP A 39 -1.34 11.53 5.80
C ASP A 39 -0.40 12.50 5.06
N ALA A 40 0.52 11.96 4.23
CA ALA A 40 1.39 12.77 3.38
C ALA A 40 0.62 13.59 2.35
N TRP A 41 -0.53 13.07 1.89
CA TRP A 41 -1.41 13.78 0.97
C TRP A 41 -2.03 15.00 1.65
N ASP A 42 -2.62 14.82 2.83
CA ASP A 42 -3.23 15.91 3.60
C ASP A 42 -2.19 16.98 3.99
N GLU A 43 -0.97 16.57 4.36
CA GLU A 43 0.15 17.47 4.63
C GLU A 43 0.49 18.33 3.40
N SER A 44 0.65 17.70 2.23
CA SER A 44 0.96 18.39 0.98
C SER A 44 -0.10 19.42 0.59
N LEU A 45 -1.39 19.09 0.79
CA LEU A 45 -2.48 20.04 0.58
C LEU A 45 -2.41 21.22 1.55
N GLY A 46 -2.04 20.96 2.81
CA GLY A 46 -1.83 21.98 3.83
C GLY A 46 -0.69 22.96 3.49
N GLU A 47 0.34 22.48 2.79
CA GLU A 47 1.44 23.32 2.28
C GLU A 47 1.08 24.14 1.04
N GLY A 48 -0.12 23.92 0.46
CA GLY A 48 -0.62 24.65 -0.71
C GLY A 48 -0.33 23.97 -2.05
N VAL A 49 0.05 22.68 -2.05
CA VAL A 49 0.13 21.89 -3.29
C VAL A 49 -1.26 21.68 -3.85
N ASP A 50 -1.43 21.90 -5.15
CA ASP A 50 -2.69 21.64 -5.84
C ASP A 50 -2.98 20.14 -5.91
N ALA A 51 -4.24 19.76 -5.65
CA ALA A 51 -4.65 18.35 -5.60
C ALA A 51 -4.46 17.62 -6.94
N ASP A 52 -4.66 18.29 -8.07
CA ASP A 52 -4.48 17.69 -9.40
C ASP A 52 -2.99 17.47 -9.69
N ILE A 53 -2.14 18.41 -9.25
CA ILE A 53 -0.67 18.28 -9.35
C ILE A 53 -0.19 17.10 -8.51
N LEU A 54 -0.65 16.99 -7.27
CA LEU A 54 -0.29 15.92 -6.36
C LEU A 54 -0.72 14.55 -6.92
N ALA A 55 -1.94 14.43 -7.40
CA ALA A 55 -2.45 13.19 -7.99
C ALA A 55 -1.67 12.77 -9.23
N THR A 56 -1.37 13.71 -10.14
CA THR A 56 -0.59 13.43 -11.35
C THR A 56 0.82 12.98 -11.00
N THR A 57 1.43 13.62 -10.00
CA THR A 57 2.78 13.28 -9.51
C THR A 57 2.80 11.90 -8.86
N ALA A 58 1.79 11.55 -8.06
CA ALA A 58 1.68 10.23 -7.45
C ALA A 58 1.53 9.11 -8.51
N ILE A 59 0.74 9.34 -9.57
CA ILE A 59 0.62 8.41 -10.69
C ILE A 59 1.97 8.22 -11.38
N PHE A 60 2.69 9.32 -11.64
CA PHE A 60 4.02 9.24 -12.24
C PHE A 60 4.98 8.42 -11.37
N ALA A 61 5.07 8.74 -10.07
CA ALA A 61 5.95 8.05 -9.13
C ALA A 61 5.63 6.55 -9.06
N ALA A 62 4.34 6.19 -8.96
CA ALA A 62 3.91 4.79 -8.91
C ALA A 62 4.25 4.02 -10.20
N LEU A 63 4.02 4.63 -11.37
CA LEU A 63 4.37 4.01 -12.65
C LEU A 63 5.89 3.88 -12.82
N SER A 64 6.67 4.88 -12.43
CA SER A 64 8.13 4.83 -12.48
C SER A 64 8.70 3.70 -11.63
N ASP A 65 8.21 3.54 -10.39
CA ASP A 65 8.66 2.47 -9.49
C ASP A 65 8.31 1.08 -10.04
N MET A 66 7.10 0.91 -10.59
CA MET A 66 6.72 -0.34 -11.24
C MET A 66 7.56 -0.64 -12.50
N VAL A 67 7.90 0.37 -13.30
CA VAL A 67 8.75 0.20 -14.48
C VAL A 67 10.18 -0.16 -14.06
N GLU A 68 10.70 0.42 -12.99
CA GLU A 68 12.01 0.06 -12.44
C GLU A 68 12.03 -1.40 -11.94
N ALA A 69 10.97 -1.83 -11.25
CA ALA A 69 10.87 -3.17 -10.69
C ALA A 69 10.60 -4.28 -11.73
N TYR A 70 9.78 -3.98 -12.75
CA TYR A 70 9.22 -5.00 -13.65
C TYR A 70 9.51 -4.76 -15.14
N GLY A 71 9.97 -3.58 -15.53
CA GLY A 71 10.20 -3.19 -16.93
C GLY A 71 8.98 -2.51 -17.58
N GLU A 72 9.20 -1.90 -18.74
CA GLU A 72 8.20 -1.07 -19.43
C GLU A 72 7.01 -1.88 -19.97
N GLU A 73 7.27 -3.00 -20.65
CA GLU A 73 6.22 -3.80 -21.31
C GLU A 73 5.21 -4.39 -20.30
N PRO A 74 5.62 -5.02 -19.18
CA PRO A 74 4.66 -5.56 -18.21
C PRO A 74 3.79 -4.47 -17.57
N VAL A 75 4.34 -3.28 -17.35
CA VAL A 75 3.58 -2.15 -16.79
C VAL A 75 2.61 -1.58 -17.82
N ALA A 76 2.99 -1.51 -19.10
CA ALA A 76 2.11 -1.12 -20.17
C ALA A 76 0.92 -2.09 -20.34
N GLU A 77 1.18 -3.40 -20.26
CA GLU A 77 0.12 -4.42 -20.26
C GLU A 77 -0.80 -4.26 -19.03
N MET A 78 -0.25 -4.08 -17.82
CA MET A 78 -1.05 -3.84 -16.61
C MET A 78 -1.92 -2.57 -16.72
N ALA A 79 -1.39 -1.50 -17.31
CA ALA A 79 -2.11 -0.25 -17.51
C ALA A 79 -3.21 -0.35 -18.60
N THR A 80 -3.21 -1.42 -19.39
CA THR A 80 -4.25 -1.67 -20.39
C THR A 80 -5.61 -1.81 -19.70
N GLY A 81 -6.62 -1.11 -20.21
CA GLY A 81 -7.97 -1.12 -19.65
C GLY A 81 -8.18 -0.16 -18.46
N LEU A 82 -7.15 0.52 -17.97
CA LEU A 82 -7.31 1.53 -16.90
C LEU A 82 -8.27 2.65 -17.33
N ALA A 83 -8.16 3.11 -18.58
CA ALA A 83 -9.09 4.10 -19.13
C ALA A 83 -10.54 3.61 -19.14
N ASP A 84 -10.78 2.33 -19.40
CA ASP A 84 -12.12 1.76 -19.39
C ASP A 84 -12.67 1.64 -17.96
N ARG A 85 -11.83 1.25 -17.00
CA ARG A 85 -12.17 1.26 -15.57
C ARG A 85 -12.55 2.65 -15.07
N VAL A 86 -11.81 3.68 -15.48
CA VAL A 86 -12.16 5.10 -15.21
C VAL A 86 -13.53 5.44 -15.80
N ARG A 87 -13.78 5.10 -17.08
CA ARG A 87 -15.08 5.36 -17.74
C ARG A 87 -16.24 4.58 -17.10
N GLN A 88 -15.96 3.39 -16.57
CA GLN A 88 -16.91 2.60 -15.80
C GLN A 88 -17.16 3.16 -14.40
N GLY A 89 -16.45 4.22 -14.01
CA GLY A 89 -16.59 4.92 -12.74
C GLY A 89 -16.05 4.14 -11.55
N GLU A 90 -15.07 3.25 -11.76
CA GLU A 90 -14.47 2.43 -10.70
C GLU A 90 -13.77 3.29 -9.64
N PHE A 91 -13.23 4.44 -10.06
CA PHE A 91 -12.54 5.40 -9.18
C PHE A 91 -13.45 6.56 -8.73
N THR A 92 -14.75 6.52 -9.06
CA THR A 92 -15.70 7.54 -8.63
C THR A 92 -16.24 7.17 -7.25
N LEU A 93 -15.65 7.75 -6.20
CA LEU A 93 -15.99 7.46 -4.79
C LEU A 93 -17.42 7.89 -4.40
N ASN A 94 -18.01 8.87 -5.10
CA ASN A 94 -19.37 9.35 -4.88
C ASN A 94 -20.26 9.08 -6.11
N ARG A 95 -20.45 7.81 -6.49
CA ARG A 95 -21.50 7.48 -7.46
C ARG A 95 -22.86 7.66 -6.80
N THR A 96 -23.49 8.81 -7.01
CA THR A 96 -24.92 8.98 -6.72
C THR A 96 -25.67 8.07 -7.70
N LEU A 97 -26.10 6.90 -7.24
CA LEU A 97 -27.10 6.10 -7.94
C LEU A 97 -28.35 6.98 -8.04
N ASN A 98 -28.68 7.43 -9.26
CA ASN A 98 -29.97 8.03 -9.57
C ASN A 98 -30.87 6.95 -10.19
#